data_AF-A0A183GBE3-F1
#
_entry.id   AF-A0A183GBE3-F1
#
_cell.length_a   1.000
_cell.length_b   1.000
_cell.length_c   1.000
_cell.angle_alpha   90.00
_cell.angle_beta   90.00
_cell.angle_gamma   90.00
#
_symmetry.space_group_name_H-M   'P 1'
#
loop_
_entity.id
_entity.type
_entity.pdbx_description
1 polymer ?
#
loop_
_entity_poly.entity_id
_entity_poly.type
_entity_poly.pdbx_seq_one_letter_code
_entity_poly.pdbx_strand_id
1 'polypeptide(L)'
;MLASEDRGELEREAQAWCDRLERFGLKLNVKKTEYLTTEVNESSSIKVNGIELPRVSVFEYLGSAAASDGNLMTEVNSRVSAAWSKWRSLTGVLCDKKILEHLKSKTYRAVVRPVGMYGTECWPAIRQRFGVAPIADKMREARLR
;
A
#
# COMPACT_ATOMS: atom_id res chain seq x y z
N MET A 1 -1.66 12.56 4.52
CA MET A 1 -0.31 12.06 4.17
C MET A 1 0.51 13.27 3.80
N LEU A 2 1.60 13.52 4.51
CA LEU A 2 2.58 14.53 4.15
C LEU A 2 3.62 13.87 3.24
N ALA A 3 4.08 14.57 2.23
CA ALA A 3 5.09 14.09 1.29
C ALA A 3 5.86 15.29 0.76
N SER A 4 7.17 15.26 0.90
CA SER A 4 8.10 16.24 0.33
C SER A 4 9.29 15.51 -0.27
N GLU A 5 9.96 16.15 -1.23
CA GLU A 5 11.23 15.71 -1.80
C GLU A 5 12.40 16.02 -0.85
N ASP A 6 12.24 16.98 0.07
CA ASP A 6 13.23 17.35 1.07
C ASP A 6 12.83 16.85 2.46
N ARG A 7 13.74 16.11 3.11
CA ARG A 7 13.52 15.58 4.45
C ARG A 7 13.33 16.69 5.49
N GLY A 8 14.08 17.79 5.38
CA GLY A 8 13.97 18.92 6.30
C GLY A 8 12.62 19.61 6.21
N GLU A 9 12.08 19.75 5.00
CA GLU A 9 10.73 20.23 4.76
C GLU A 9 9.67 19.28 5.34
N LEU A 10 9.78 17.97 5.09
CA LEU A 10 8.85 16.98 5.66
C LEU A 10 8.83 17.03 7.20
N GLU A 11 9.98 17.18 7.84
CA GLU A 11 10.08 17.33 9.29
C GLU A 11 9.38 18.60 9.78
N ARG A 12 9.63 19.75 9.13
CA ARG A 12 8.96 21.03 9.46
C ARG A 12 7.45 20.95 9.27
N GLU A 13 6.98 20.32 8.19
CA GLU A 13 5.56 20.15 7.94
C GLU A 13 4.90 19.24 8.98
N ALA A 14 5.56 18.13 9.33
CA ALA A 14 5.07 17.21 10.34
C ALA A 14 4.97 17.89 11.71
N GLN A 15 5.95 18.71 12.06
CA GLN A 15 5.92 19.51 13.28
C GLN A 15 4.81 20.57 13.26
N ALA A 16 4.70 21.35 12.17
CA ALA A 16 3.66 22.35 12.02
C ALA A 16 2.25 21.73 12.06
N TRP A 17 2.10 20.52 11.52
CA TRP A 17 0.85 19.76 11.61
C TRP A 17 0.54 19.33 13.05
N CYS A 18 1.55 18.86 13.80
CA CYS A 18 1.40 18.52 15.21
C CYS A 18 0.97 19.74 16.03
N ASP A 19 1.64 20.89 15.88
CA ASP A 19 1.31 22.13 16.58
C ASP A 19 -0.13 22.59 16.25
N ARG A 20 -0.56 22.39 15.00
CA ARG A 20 -1.93 22.74 14.57
C ARG A 20 -2.96 21.82 15.20
N LEU A 21 -2.70 20.52 15.31
CA LEU A 21 -3.60 19.58 15.99
C LEU A 21 -3.81 19.95 17.45
N GLU A 22 -2.75 20.36 18.14
CA GLU A 22 -2.83 20.74 19.55
C GLU A 22 -3.74 21.94 19.80
N ARG A 23 -3.80 22.90 18.86
CA ARG A 23 -4.75 24.04 18.92
C ARG A 23 -6.21 23.61 18.91
N PHE A 24 -6.51 22.41 18.39
CA PHE A 24 -7.84 21.81 18.40
C PHE A 24 -8.01 20.76 19.52
N GLY A 25 -7.07 20.65 20.45
CA GLY A 25 -7.10 19.66 21.52
C GLY A 25 -6.79 18.22 21.06
N LEU A 26 -6.27 18.05 19.84
CA LEU A 26 -5.86 16.76 19.30
C LEU A 26 -4.36 16.55 19.54
N LYS A 27 -3.95 15.29 19.74
CA LYS A 27 -2.54 14.91 19.91
C LYS A 27 -2.15 13.87 18.89
N LEU A 28 -0.99 14.07 18.27
CA LEU A 28 -0.40 13.10 17.36
C LEU A 28 -0.01 11.83 18.13
N ASN A 29 -0.41 10.67 17.63
CA ASN A 29 0.08 9.39 18.15
C ASN A 29 1.39 9.03 17.46
N VAL A 30 2.49 9.49 18.05
CA VAL A 30 3.84 9.27 17.52
C VAL A 30 4.16 7.78 17.36
N LYS A 31 3.67 6.92 18.25
CA LYS A 31 3.89 5.45 18.17
C LYS A 31 3.22 4.79 16.96
N LYS A 32 2.20 5.42 16.38
CA LYS A 32 1.51 4.96 15.16
C LYS A 32 1.92 5.75 13.92
N THR A 33 2.81 6.72 14.06
CA THR A 33 3.25 7.57 12.97
C THR A 33 4.59 7.04 12.47
N GLU A 34 4.63 6.65 11.21
CA GLU A 34 5.79 6.10 10.54
C GLU A 34 6.14 6.98 9.35
N TYR A 35 7.39 6.91 8.88
CA TYR A 35 7.79 7.55 7.63
C TYR A 35 8.49 6.55 6.69
N LEU A 36 8.36 6.83 5.40
CA LEU A 36 8.95 6.08 4.30
C LEU A 36 9.81 7.04 3.48
N THR A 37 11.00 6.62 3.08
CA THR A 37 11.85 7.36 2.14
C THR A 37 12.46 6.39 1.13
N THR A 38 12.63 6.86 -0.11
CA THR A 38 13.29 6.13 -1.20
C THR A 38 14.81 6.24 -1.14
N GLU A 39 15.35 7.12 -0.30
CA GLU A 39 16.80 7.36 -0.21
C GLU A 39 17.49 6.31 0.65
N VAL A 40 18.40 5.56 0.04
CA VAL A 40 19.06 4.41 0.68
C VAL A 40 20.13 4.83 1.71
N ASN A 41 20.65 6.06 1.61
CA ASN A 41 21.87 6.50 2.32
C ASN A 41 21.69 7.57 3.40
N GLU A 42 20.47 8.07 3.65
CA GLU A 42 20.26 9.00 4.77
C GLU A 42 20.16 8.24 6.10
N SER A 43 21.21 8.37 6.92
CA SER A 43 21.28 7.91 8.31
C SER A 43 20.52 8.83 9.29
N SER A 44 19.90 9.87 8.75
CA SER A 44 19.34 10.98 9.49
C SER A 44 17.83 10.77 9.69
N SER A 45 17.42 10.73 10.97
CA SER A 45 16.05 10.46 11.40
C SER A 45 15.15 11.69 11.24
N ILE A 46 13.83 11.46 11.13
CA ILE A 46 12.80 12.52 11.20
C ILE A 46 12.29 12.59 12.64
N LYS A 47 12.20 13.79 13.20
CA LYS A 47 11.73 14.02 14.58
C LYS A 47 10.47 14.88 14.62
N VAL A 48 9.50 14.47 15.43
CA VAL A 48 8.31 15.28 15.75
C VAL A 48 8.20 15.39 17.26
N ASN A 49 8.09 16.61 17.79
CA ASN A 49 8.17 16.91 19.22
C ASN A 49 9.44 16.34 19.88
N GLY A 50 10.56 16.31 19.14
CA GLY A 50 11.84 15.72 19.60
C GLY A 50 11.85 14.19 19.68
N ILE A 51 10.76 13.52 19.32
CA ILE A 51 10.65 12.05 19.27
C ILE A 51 10.94 11.59 17.85
N GLU A 52 11.85 10.62 17.71
CA GLU A 52 12.18 10.02 16.42
C GLU A 52 11.02 9.17 15.90
N LEU A 53 10.62 9.41 14.66
CA LEU A 53 9.63 8.58 13.97
C LEU A 53 10.29 7.29 13.48
N PRO A 54 9.62 6.13 13.61
CA PRO A 54 10.08 4.90 12.98
C PRO A 54 10.11 5.03 11.45
N ARG A 55 11.27 4.68 10.87
CA ARG A 55 11.43 4.47 9.42
C ARG A 55 10.99 3.05 9.07
N VAL A 56 10.14 2.92 8.05
CA VAL A 56 9.70 1.62 7.52
C VAL A 56 10.18 1.42 6.08
N SER A 57 10.36 0.16 5.67
CA SER A 57 10.64 -0.21 4.26
C SER A 57 9.37 -0.45 3.45
N VAL A 58 8.27 -0.76 4.13
CA VAL A 58 6.93 -0.90 3.54
C VAL A 58 5.96 -0.10 4.41
N PHE A 59 5.26 0.83 3.81
CA PHE A 59 4.26 1.65 4.46
C PHE A 59 2.86 1.22 4.03
N GLU A 60 2.01 0.86 4.98
CA GLU A 60 0.62 0.45 4.71
C GLU A 60 -0.34 1.61 4.97
N TYR A 61 -1.08 2.01 3.94
CA TYR A 61 -2.11 3.03 4.03
C TYR A 61 -3.42 2.55 3.42
N LEU A 62 -4.47 2.48 4.26
CA LEU A 62 -5.81 2.03 3.87
C LEU A 62 -5.79 0.68 3.13
N GLY A 63 -4.90 -0.22 3.59
CA GLY A 63 -4.69 -1.56 3.03
C GLY A 63 -3.85 -1.61 1.75
N SER A 64 -3.34 -0.48 1.26
CA SER A 64 -2.34 -0.43 0.18
C SER A 64 -0.93 -0.32 0.75
N ALA A 65 0.00 -1.10 0.22
CA ALA A 65 1.40 -1.10 0.60
C ALA A 65 2.25 -0.30 -0.39
N ALA A 66 3.09 0.59 0.12
CA ALA A 66 4.10 1.32 -0.64
C ALA A 66 5.49 0.89 -0.15
N ALA A 67 6.33 0.38 -1.04
CA ALA A 67 7.69 -0.04 -0.70
C ALA A 67 8.69 1.08 -0.97
N SER A 68 9.73 1.19 -0.14
CA SER A 68 10.77 2.22 -0.24
C SER A 68 11.59 2.11 -1.53
N ASP A 69 11.70 0.91 -2.09
CA ASP A 69 12.37 0.66 -3.38
C ASP A 69 11.46 0.93 -4.58
N GLY A 70 10.22 1.40 -4.35
CA GLY A 70 9.22 1.60 -5.39
C GLY A 70 8.67 0.30 -5.99
N ASN A 71 8.99 -0.86 -5.41
CA ASN A 71 8.61 -2.14 -5.98
C ASN A 71 7.12 -2.41 -5.81
N LEU A 72 6.42 -2.41 -6.95
CA LEU A 72 4.99 -2.69 -7.02
C LEU A 72 4.63 -4.12 -6.57
N MET A 73 5.58 -5.07 -6.61
CA MET A 73 5.30 -6.47 -6.25
C MET A 73 4.85 -6.63 -4.81
N THR A 74 5.28 -5.75 -3.90
CA THR A 74 4.85 -5.76 -2.49
C THR A 74 3.33 -5.55 -2.40
N GLU A 75 2.80 -4.56 -3.12
CA GLU A 75 1.36 -4.31 -3.20
C GLU A 75 0.61 -5.41 -3.96
N VAL A 76 1.16 -5.91 -5.06
CA VAL A 76 0.53 -7.01 -5.81
C VAL A 76 0.37 -8.24 -4.92
N ASN A 77 1.42 -8.60 -4.17
CA ASN A 77 1.40 -9.75 -3.28
C ASN A 77 0.46 -9.56 -2.09
N SER A 78 0.35 -8.34 -1.54
CA SER A 78 -0.62 -8.03 -0.47
C SER A 78 -2.06 -8.26 -0.96
N ARG A 79 -2.39 -7.79 -2.17
CA ARG A 79 -3.72 -7.96 -2.79
C ARG A 79 -4.04 -9.39 -3.15
N VAL A 80 -3.09 -10.11 -3.73
CA VAL A 80 -3.25 -11.54 -4.02
C VAL A 80 -3.49 -12.31 -2.73
N SER A 81 -2.73 -12.03 -1.67
CA SER A 81 -2.89 -12.70 -0.37
C SER A 81 -4.23 -12.37 0.30
N ALA A 82 -4.69 -11.12 0.20
CA ALA A 82 -5.99 -10.70 0.71
C ALA A 82 -7.14 -11.34 -0.07
N ALA A 83 -7.07 -11.34 -1.41
CA ALA A 83 -8.07 -11.98 -2.27
C ALA A 83 -8.12 -13.49 -2.04
N TRP A 84 -6.96 -14.14 -1.91
CA TRP A 84 -6.86 -15.55 -1.57
C TRP A 84 -7.48 -15.88 -0.22
N SER A 85 -7.17 -15.07 0.80
CA SER A 85 -7.77 -15.25 2.13
C SER A 85 -9.29 -15.07 2.10
N LYS A 86 -9.79 -14.12 1.30
CA LYS A 86 -11.23 -13.94 1.13
C LYS A 86 -11.88 -15.10 0.39
N TRP A 87 -11.25 -15.59 -0.68
CA TRP A 87 -11.69 -16.79 -1.39
C TRP A 87 -11.75 -18.01 -0.46
N ARG A 88 -10.71 -18.23 0.37
CA ARG A 88 -10.69 -19.33 1.35
C ARG A 88 -11.84 -19.27 2.33
N SER A 89 -12.25 -18.08 2.76
CA SER A 89 -13.42 -17.91 3.65
C SER A 89 -14.76 -18.27 2.99
N LEU A 90 -14.79 -18.38 1.66
CA LEU A 90 -16.00 -18.62 0.87
C LEU A 90 -16.02 -20.01 0.21
N THR A 91 -15.11 -20.91 0.59
CA THR A 91 -15.05 -22.27 0.03
C THR A 91 -16.36 -23.04 0.22
N GLY A 92 -17.08 -22.83 1.33
CA GLY A 92 -18.41 -23.42 1.54
C GLY A 92 -19.47 -22.98 0.52
N VAL A 93 -19.27 -21.84 -0.18
CA VAL A 93 -20.14 -21.41 -1.28
C VAL A 93 -19.54 -21.79 -2.63
N LEU A 94 -18.24 -21.49 -2.81
CA LEU A 94 -17.56 -21.61 -4.10
C LEU A 94 -17.26 -23.07 -4.47
N CYS A 95 -17.02 -23.94 -3.48
CA CYS A 95 -16.68 -25.35 -3.70
C CYS A 95 -17.86 -26.31 -3.47
N ASP A 96 -19.02 -25.82 -3.00
CA ASP A 96 -20.20 -26.68 -2.80
C ASP A 96 -20.83 -27.06 -4.14
N LYS A 97 -20.96 -28.37 -4.39
CA LYS A 97 -21.56 -28.91 -5.62
C LYS A 97 -23.07 -28.64 -5.70
N LYS A 98 -23.75 -28.37 -4.58
CA LYS A 98 -25.19 -28.10 -4.51
C LYS A 98 -25.55 -26.67 -4.93
N ILE A 99 -24.58 -25.75 -4.94
CA ILE A 99 -24.82 -24.35 -5.28
C ILE A 99 -24.70 -24.14 -6.79
N LEU A 100 -25.66 -23.42 -7.36
CA LEU A 100 -25.70 -23.08 -8.78
C LEU A 100 -24.48 -22.26 -9.20
N GLU A 101 -23.92 -22.59 -10.36
CA GLU A 101 -22.68 -21.97 -10.86
C GLU A 101 -22.78 -20.45 -11.02
N HIS A 102 -23.94 -19.94 -11.44
CA HIS A 102 -24.15 -18.49 -11.58
C HIS A 102 -24.08 -17.75 -10.24
N LEU A 103 -24.49 -18.37 -9.13
CA LEU A 103 -24.40 -17.80 -7.79
C LEU A 103 -22.94 -17.78 -7.29
N LYS A 104 -22.16 -18.82 -7.60
CA LYS A 104 -20.72 -18.86 -7.32
C LYS A 104 -19.99 -17.75 -8.08
N SER A 105 -20.28 -17.61 -9.37
CA SER A 105 -19.72 -16.55 -10.21
C SER A 105 -20.08 -15.16 -9.69
N LYS A 106 -21.35 -14.94 -9.29
CA LYS A 106 -21.79 -13.68 -8.68
C LYS A 106 -21.06 -13.41 -7.36
N THR A 107 -20.91 -14.42 -6.51
CA THR A 107 -20.19 -14.33 -5.23
C THR A 107 -18.71 -13.98 -5.43
N TYR A 108 -18.05 -14.65 -6.36
CA TYR A 108 -16.65 -14.36 -6.72
C TYR A 108 -16.49 -12.91 -7.21
N ARG A 109 -17.33 -12.48 -8.16
CA ARG A 109 -17.29 -11.13 -8.72
C ARG A 109 -17.61 -10.04 -7.70
N ALA A 110 -18.51 -10.31 -6.76
CA ALA A 110 -18.94 -9.35 -5.75
C ALA A 110 -18.02 -9.26 -4.54
N VAL A 111 -17.32 -10.35 -4.18
CA VAL A 111 -16.62 -10.43 -2.89
C VAL A 111 -15.12 -10.67 -3.03
N VAL A 112 -14.68 -11.54 -3.94
CA VAL A 112 -13.26 -11.89 -4.09
C VAL A 112 -12.57 -10.95 -5.06
N ARG A 113 -13.16 -10.73 -6.23
CA ARG A 113 -12.60 -9.88 -7.29
C ARG A 113 -12.31 -8.45 -6.82
N PRO A 114 -13.19 -7.74 -6.09
CA PRO A 114 -12.92 -6.38 -5.68
C PRO A 114 -11.73 -6.27 -4.71
N VAL A 115 -11.51 -7.29 -3.86
CA VAL A 115 -10.38 -7.32 -2.93
C VAL A 115 -9.05 -7.41 -3.69
N GLY A 116 -8.98 -8.25 -4.73
CA GLY A 116 -7.78 -8.37 -5.56
C GLY A 116 -7.56 -7.19 -6.51
N MET A 117 -8.63 -6.45 -6.84
CA MET A 117 -8.57 -5.29 -7.73
C MET A 117 -8.44 -3.94 -7.03
N TYR A 118 -8.57 -3.90 -5.71
CA TYR A 118 -8.41 -2.66 -4.99
C TYR A 118 -7.00 -2.09 -5.22
N GLY A 119 -6.93 -0.81 -5.54
CA GLY A 119 -5.66 -0.12 -5.80
C GLY A 119 -5.08 -0.33 -7.20
N THR A 120 -5.62 -1.21 -8.05
CA THR A 120 -5.05 -1.48 -9.39
C THR A 120 -5.09 -0.27 -10.31
N GLU A 121 -6.07 0.61 -10.14
CA GLU A 121 -6.21 1.85 -10.91
C GLU A 121 -5.07 2.86 -10.62
N CYS A 122 -4.46 2.76 -9.43
CA CYS A 122 -3.35 3.62 -9.00
C CYS A 122 -1.98 3.06 -9.40
N TRP A 123 -1.90 1.78 -9.80
CA TRP A 123 -0.64 1.15 -10.19
C TRP A 123 0.06 1.82 -11.38
N PRO A 124 -0.61 2.33 -12.42
CA PRO A 124 0.04 3.09 -13.49
C PRO A 124 0.72 4.38 -13.00
N ALA A 125 0.11 5.06 -12.02
CA ALA A 125 0.68 6.27 -11.42
C ALA A 125 1.91 5.95 -10.55
N ILE A 126 1.84 4.86 -9.77
CA ILE A 126 3.00 4.32 -9.03
C ILE A 126 4.10 3.93 -10.03
N ARG A 127 3.73 3.29 -11.14
CA ARG A 127 4.66 2.87 -12.18
C ARG A 127 5.41 4.04 -12.81
N GLN A 128 4.72 5.12 -13.16
CA GLN A 128 5.31 6.32 -13.76
C GLN A 128 6.20 7.08 -12.78
N ARG A 129 5.80 7.15 -11.50
CA ARG A 129 6.53 7.90 -10.47
C ARG A 129 7.76 7.16 -9.94
N PHE A 130 7.76 5.83 -9.97
CA PHE A 130 8.84 4.99 -9.43
C PHE A 130 9.58 4.16 -10.51
N GLY A 131 9.40 4.45 -11.79
CA GLY A 131 10.25 3.92 -12.87
C GLY A 131 10.20 2.40 -13.09
N VAL A 132 9.08 1.73 -12.76
CA VAL A 132 8.99 0.27 -12.92
C VAL A 132 8.55 -0.08 -14.35
N ALA A 133 9.35 -0.81 -15.12
CA ALA A 133 9.00 -1.21 -16.49
C ALA A 133 7.61 -1.93 -16.59
N PRO A 134 6.88 -1.79 -17.71
CA PRO A 134 5.60 -2.46 -17.96
C PRO A 134 5.64 -3.97 -17.70
N ILE A 135 4.72 -4.49 -16.88
CA ILE A 135 4.46 -5.94 -16.71
C ILE A 135 4.06 -6.52 -18.08
N ALA A 136 3.47 -5.70 -18.94
CA ALA A 136 3.20 -6.02 -20.34
C ALA A 136 4.48 -6.37 -21.12
N ASP A 137 5.64 -5.78 -20.80
CA ASP A 137 6.91 -6.08 -21.46
C ASP A 137 7.53 -7.37 -20.89
N LYS A 138 7.46 -7.58 -19.57
CA LYS A 138 7.86 -8.86 -18.96
C LYS A 138 7.00 -10.05 -19.41
N MET A 139 5.70 -9.84 -19.64
CA MET A 139 4.80 -10.86 -20.19
C MET A 139 5.06 -11.14 -21.67
N ARG A 140 5.60 -10.16 -22.42
CA ARG A 140 5.98 -10.33 -23.82
C ARG A 140 7.31 -11.09 -23.95
N GLU A 141 8.27 -10.83 -23.06
CA GLU A 141 9.54 -11.56 -22.97
C GLU A 141 9.37 -13.02 -22.54
N ALA A 142 8.46 -13.31 -21.60
CA ALA A 142 8.17 -14.67 -21.16
C ALA A 142 7.43 -15.52 -22.21
N ARG A 143 6.98 -14.91 -23.31
CA ARG A 143 6.30 -15.60 -24.44
C ARG A 143 7.23 -15.81 -25.64
N LEU A 144 8.44 -15.26 -25.59
CA LEU A 144 9.48 -15.38 -26.60
C LEU A 144 10.68 -16.24 -26.12
N ARG A 145 10.52 -16.91 -24.98
CA ARG A 145 11.37 -18.01 -24.50
C ARG A 145 10.52 -19.27 -24.41
#